data_AF-U4V286-F1
#
_entry.id   AF-U4V286-F1
#
_cell.length_a   1.000
_cell.length_b   1.000
_cell.length_c   1.000
_cell.angle_alpha   90.00
_cell.angle_beta   90.00
_cell.angle_gamma   90.00
#
_symmetry.space_group_name_H-M   'P 1'
#
loop_
_entity.id
_entity.type
_entity.pdbx_description
1 polymer ?
#
loop_
_entity_poly.entity_id
_entity_poly.type
_entity_poly.pdbx_seq_one_letter_code
_entity_poly.pdbx_strand_id
1 'polypeptide(L)' 'MQSGEILTIADLPKARLSRWTAARKSTVNRAVMFGLISTDEAIGRYELTHDEFQEWLRSYADYGCNGLKVTHKKP' A
#
# COMPACT_ATOMS: atom_id res chain seq x y z
N MET A 1 1.91 2.00 -20.65
CA MET A 1 1.76 0.54 -20.47
C MET A 1 1.22 0.27 -19.07
N GLN A 2 -0.10 0.19 -18.93
CA GLN A 2 -0.75 -0.29 -17.71
C GLN A 2 -0.74 -1.82 -17.79
N SER A 3 0.32 -2.44 -17.29
CA SER A 3 0.38 -3.91 -17.20
C SER A 3 -0.76 -4.38 -16.31
N GLY A 4 -1.66 -5.19 -16.87
CA GLY A 4 -2.74 -5.86 -16.15
C GLY A 4 -2.18 -6.93 -15.24
N GLU A 5 -1.50 -6.52 -14.18
CA GLU A 5 -0.98 -7.40 -13.16
C GLU A 5 -2.13 -7.78 -12.23
N ILE A 6 -2.50 -9.06 -12.25
CA ILE A 6 -3.50 -9.62 -11.33
C ILE A 6 -2.87 -9.60 -9.95
N LEU A 7 -3.32 -8.67 -9.12
CA LEU A 7 -2.86 -8.55 -7.74
C LEU A 7 -3.43 -9.74 -6.95
N THR A 8 -2.56 -10.50 -6.30
CA THR A 8 -2.95 -11.63 -5.45
C THR A 8 -2.33 -11.49 -4.06
N ILE A 9 -2.85 -12.24 -3.08
CA ILE A 9 -2.29 -12.27 -1.72
C ILE A 9 -0.81 -12.70 -1.72
N ALA A 10 -0.35 -13.44 -2.73
CA ALA A 10 1.04 -13.83 -2.90
C ALA A 10 1.94 -12.69 -3.39
N ASP A 11 1.37 -11.70 -4.07
CA ASP A 11 2.07 -10.50 -4.54
C ASP A 11 2.23 -9.46 -3.42
N LEU A 12 1.43 -9.59 -2.36
CA LEU A 12 1.57 -8.76 -1.16
C LEU A 12 2.98 -8.92 -0.57
N PRO A 13 3.61 -7.79 -0.22
CA PRO A 13 4.96 -7.86 0.28
C PRO A 13 4.96 -8.50 1.68
N LYS A 14 6.07 -9.12 2.10
CA LYS A 14 6.12 -9.85 3.38
C LYS A 14 6.02 -8.89 4.58
N ALA A 15 5.58 -9.34 5.75
CA ALA A 15 5.47 -8.48 6.95
C ALA A 15 6.80 -7.77 7.35
N ARG A 16 7.94 -8.47 7.25
CA ARG A 16 9.28 -7.96 7.62
C ARG A 16 9.96 -7.17 6.49
N LEU A 17 9.38 -6.07 6.03
CA LEU A 17 10.04 -5.22 5.02
C LEU A 17 10.76 -4.06 5.69
N SER A 18 12.07 -3.96 5.44
CA SER A 18 12.86 -2.81 5.90
C SER A 18 12.57 -1.51 5.16
N ARG A 19 11.87 -1.54 4.02
CA ARG A 19 11.60 -0.33 3.21
C ARG A 19 10.31 -0.41 2.42
N TRP A 20 9.41 0.53 2.70
CA TRP A 20 8.21 0.79 1.92
C TRP A 20 8.53 1.67 0.71
N THR A 21 8.54 1.08 -0.48
CA THR A 21 8.62 1.81 -1.75
C THR A 21 7.22 2.14 -2.27
N ALA A 22 7.11 3.15 -3.13
CA ALA A 22 5.83 3.57 -3.73
C ALA A 22 5.06 2.40 -4.38
N ALA A 23 5.77 1.48 -5.05
CA ALA A 23 5.18 0.28 -5.62
C ALA A 23 4.58 -0.66 -4.57
N ARG A 24 5.27 -0.88 -3.44
CA ARG A 24 4.78 -1.76 -2.36
C ARG A 24 3.58 -1.16 -1.65
N LYS A 25 3.62 0.14 -1.35
CA LYS A 25 2.45 0.85 -0.79
C LYS A 25 1.24 0.75 -1.72
N SER A 26 1.48 0.93 -3.02
CA SER A 26 0.44 0.81 -4.06
C SER A 26 -0.17 -0.59 -4.09
N THR A 27 0.67 -1.61 -3.97
CA THR A 27 0.25 -3.03 -3.93
C THR A 27 -0.70 -3.27 -2.75
N VAL A 28 -0.33 -2.83 -1.53
CA VAL A 28 -1.18 -3.01 -0.34
C VAL A 28 -2.46 -2.19 -0.44
N ASN A 29 -2.39 -0.94 -0.89
CA ASN A 29 -3.58 -0.10 -1.09
C ASN A 29 -4.54 -0.73 -2.10
N ARG A 30 -4.01 -1.23 -3.23
CA ARG A 30 -4.80 -1.96 -4.23
C ARG A 30 -5.43 -3.20 -3.63
N ALA A 31 -4.69 -4.00 -2.86
CA ALA A 31 -5.23 -5.19 -2.22
C ALA A 31 -6.42 -4.87 -1.32
N VAL A 32 -6.34 -3.77 -0.55
CA VAL A 32 -7.46 -3.32 0.29
C VAL A 32 -8.62 -2.79 -0.56
N MET A 33 -8.36 -1.95 -1.57
CA MET A 33 -9.43 -1.41 -2.44
C MET A 33 -10.14 -2.47 -3.27
N PHE A 34 -9.43 -3.50 -3.74
CA PHE A 34 -10.01 -4.64 -4.45
C PHE A 34 -10.60 -5.70 -3.51
N GLY A 35 -10.53 -5.50 -2.19
CA GLY A 35 -11.11 -6.40 -1.18
C GLY A 35 -10.36 -7.73 -0.99
N LEU A 36 -9.08 -7.81 -1.39
CA LEU A 36 -8.24 -8.98 -1.14
C LEU A 36 -7.89 -9.17 0.33
N ILE A 37 -7.67 -8.06 1.05
CA ILE A 37 -7.40 -8.03 2.49
C ILE A 37 -8.16 -6.87 3.11
N SER A 38 -8.46 -6.95 4.41
CA SER A 38 -9.05 -5.84 5.15
C SER A 38 -8.00 -4.82 5.60
N THR A 39 -8.42 -3.58 5.83
CA THR A 39 -7.55 -2.53 6.41
C THR A 39 -6.92 -2.99 7.72
N ASP A 40 -7.71 -3.59 8.63
CA ASP A 40 -7.23 -4.13 9.90
C ASP A 40 -6.19 -5.24 9.71
N GLU A 41 -6.43 -6.12 8.74
CA GLU A 41 -5.47 -7.17 8.40
C GLU A 41 -4.17 -6.61 7.83
N ALA A 42 -4.23 -5.55 7.01
CA ALA A 42 -3.03 -4.87 6.54
C ALA A 42 -2.26 -4.20 7.70
N ILE A 43 -2.97 -3.49 8.58
CA ILE A 43 -2.42 -2.83 9.78
C ILE A 43 -1.73 -3.86 10.67
N GLY A 44 -2.40 -4.95 11.02
CA GLY A 44 -1.84 -6.01 11.86
C GLY A 44 -0.70 -6.78 11.18
N ARG A 45 -0.79 -7.03 9.87
CA ARG A 45 0.24 -7.76 9.11
C ARG A 45 1.53 -6.97 8.93
N TYR A 46 1.43 -5.64 8.85
CA TYR A 46 2.57 -4.77 8.58
C TYR A 46 2.98 -3.89 9.77
N GLU A 47 2.33 -4.08 10.92
CA GLU A 47 2.55 -3.26 12.12
C GLU A 47 2.40 -1.76 11.83
N LEU A 48 1.49 -1.42 10.92
CA LEU A 48 1.18 -0.04 10.57
C LEU A 48 0.10 0.50 11.49
N THR A 49 -0.01 1.81 11.59
CA THR A 49 -1.16 2.43 12.26
C THR A 49 -2.29 2.67 11.27
N HIS A 50 -3.52 2.74 11.79
CA HIS A 50 -4.71 3.02 10.96
C HIS A 50 -4.59 4.36 10.23
N ASP A 51 -4.02 5.36 10.91
CA ASP A 51 -3.78 6.69 10.36
C ASP A 51 -2.76 6.67 9.23
N GLU A 52 -1.62 5.99 9.41
CA GLU A 52 -0.61 5.84 8.34
C GLU A 52 -1.20 5.17 7.10
N PHE A 53 -2.03 4.14 7.29
CA PHE A 53 -2.65 3.45 6.18
C PHE A 53 -3.73 4.30 5.49
N GLN A 54 -4.52 5.06 6.26
CA GLN A 54 -5.47 6.04 5.73
C GLN A 54 -4.77 7.13 4.92
N GLU A 55 -3.63 7.65 5.39
CA GLU A 55 -2.81 8.60 4.62
C GLU A 55 -2.36 8.01 3.29
N TRP A 56 -1.97 6.73 3.27
CA TRP A 56 -1.56 6.07 2.04
C TRP A 56 -2.75 5.88 1.09
N LEU A 57 -3.91 5.44 1.58
CA LEU A 57 -5.12 5.29 0.78
C LEU A 57 -5.56 6.63 0.20
N ARG A 58 -5.60 7.68 1.01
CA ARG A 58 -5.97 9.03 0.58
C ARG A 58 -5.03 9.57 -0.48
N SER A 59 -3.71 9.45 -0.26
CA SER A 59 -2.69 9.86 -1.22
C SER A 59 -2.80 9.09 -2.54
N TYR A 60 -3.18 7.81 -2.49
CA TYR A 60 -3.39 6.99 -3.67
C TYR A 60 -4.72 7.30 -4.38
N ALA A 61 -5.78 7.58 -3.64
CA ALA A 61 -7.08 7.96 -4.21
C ALA A 61 -7.00 9.30 -4.94
N ASP A 62 -6.26 10.28 -4.39
CA ASP A 62 -6.15 11.63 -4.92
C ASP A 62 -5.22 11.71 -6.15
N TYR A 63 -4.10 10.98 -6.14
CA TYR A 63 -3.04 11.10 -7.14
C TYR A 63 -2.64 9.78 -7.84
N GLY A 64 -3.34 8.68 -7.56
CA GLY A 64 -3.01 7.34 -8.08
C GLY A 64 -1.63 6.84 -7.65
N CYS A 65 -0.98 6.05 -8.51
CA CYS A 65 0.41 5.60 -8.30
C CYS A 65 1.42 6.76 -8.20
N ASN A 66 1.10 7.96 -8.71
CA ASN A 66 1.96 9.13 -8.60
C ASN A 66 1.90 9.80 -7.21
N GLY A 67 0.80 9.64 -6.46
CA GLY A 67 0.68 10.15 -5.09
C GLY A 67 1.64 9.51 -4.11
N LEU A 68 1.92 8.23 -4.33
CA LEU A 68 2.86 7.48 -3.52
C LEU A 68 4.33 7.80 -3.84
N LYS A 69 4.60 8.64 -4.85
CA LYS A 69 5.96 9.15 -5.13
C LYS A 69 6.32 10.33 -4.23
N VAL A 70 5.42 10.83 -3.40
CA VAL A 70 5.76 11.90 -2.46
C VAL A 70 6.63 11.30 -1.36
N THR A 71 7.89 11.66 -1.50
CA THR A 71 9.01 11.40 -0.62
C THR A 71 8.64 11.87 0.78
N HIS A 72 8.19 10.97 1.64
CA HIS A 72 8.31 11.17 3.08
C HIS A 72 9.49 10.31 3.55
N LYS A 73 10.70 10.84 3.35
CA LYS A 73 11.64 10.82 4.46
C LYS A 73 11.03 11.75 5.51
N LYS A 74 10.45 11.20 6.58
CA LYS A 74 10.47 11.97 7.83
C LYS A 74 11.95 12.02 8.27
N PRO A 75 12.43 13.19 8.75
CA PRO A 75 13.82 13.40 9.13
C PRO A 75 14.31 12.41 10.19
#